data_AF-A0A4U3AQN6-F1
#
_entry.id   AF-A0A4U3AQN6-F1
#
_cell.length_a   1.000
_cell.length_b   1.000
_cell.length_c   1.000
_cell.angle_alpha   90.00
_cell.angle_beta   90.00
_cell.angle_gamma   90.00
#
_symmetry.space_group_name_H-M   'P 1'
#
loop_
_entity.id
_entity.type
_entity.pdbx_description
1 polymer ?
#
loop_
_entity_poly.entity_id
_entity_poly.type
_entity_poly.pdbx_seq_one_letter_code
_entity_poly.pdbx_strand_id
1 'polypeptide(L)'
;PNVFPISSIPWASFTGFNLNINNDGDFLLPIITCGKYFNEENKVMLPVSLQVHHSVCDGYHASRFIEDLQELSNSCNEWLK
;
A
#
# COMPACT_ATOMS: atom_id res chain seq x y z
N PRO A 1 -15.97 10.17 -9.28
CA PRO A 1 -15.73 10.45 -7.85
C PRO A 1 -14.22 10.34 -7.58
N ASN A 2 -13.66 11.22 -6.75
CA ASN A 2 -12.21 11.23 -6.46
C ASN A 2 -11.92 10.26 -5.31
N VAL A 3 -11.94 8.96 -5.61
CA VAL A 3 -11.79 7.88 -4.62
C VAL A 3 -10.74 6.89 -5.12
N PHE A 4 -10.07 6.22 -4.20
CA PHE A 4 -9.19 5.09 -4.50
C PHE A 4 -9.42 3.98 -3.46
N PRO A 5 -9.30 2.69 -3.83
CA PRO A 5 -9.55 1.59 -2.92
C PRO A 5 -8.38 1.33 -1.95
N ILE A 6 -8.75 1.14 -0.68
CA ILE A 6 -7.89 0.56 0.36
C ILE A 6 -8.57 -0.72 0.85
N SER A 7 -7.84 -1.82 0.87
CA SER A 7 -8.30 -3.12 1.37
C SER A 7 -7.40 -3.63 2.48
N SER A 8 -7.92 -4.54 3.31
CA SER A 8 -7.18 -5.19 4.38
C SER A 8 -7.52 -6.67 4.44
N ILE A 9 -6.49 -7.52 4.54
CA ILE A 9 -6.58 -8.96 4.80
C ILE A 9 -6.04 -9.20 6.22
N PRO A 10 -6.80 -8.87 7.28
CA PRO A 10 -6.31 -8.88 8.65
C PRO A 10 -6.02 -10.27 9.20
N TRP A 11 -6.39 -11.33 8.47
CA TRP A 11 -6.22 -12.72 8.89
C TRP A 11 -4.90 -13.35 8.41
N ALA A 12 -4.24 -12.79 7.38
CA ALA A 12 -3.06 -13.38 6.77
C ALA A 12 -1.95 -12.33 6.57
N SER A 13 -0.72 -12.69 6.96
CA SER A 13 0.48 -11.92 6.61
C SER A 13 1.01 -12.45 5.28
N PHE A 14 1.35 -11.56 4.35
CA PHE A 14 1.87 -11.93 3.04
C PHE A 14 3.25 -11.29 2.80
N THR A 15 4.05 -11.92 1.94
CA THR A 15 5.30 -11.36 1.41
C THR A 15 5.15 -10.82 -0.01
N GLY A 16 4.02 -11.13 -0.67
CA GLY A 16 3.64 -10.59 -1.97
C GLY A 16 2.13 -10.71 -2.17
N PHE A 17 1.53 -9.69 -2.79
CA PHE A 17 0.11 -9.65 -3.12
C PHE A 17 -0.09 -8.89 -4.42
N ASN A 18 -0.82 -9.49 -5.35
CA ASN A 18 -1.13 -8.90 -6.66
C ASN A 18 -2.59 -9.18 -7.01
N LEU A 19 -3.28 -8.16 -7.54
CA LEU A 19 -4.61 -8.31 -8.11
C LEU A 19 -4.48 -8.49 -9.61
N ASN A 20 -5.00 -9.61 -10.12
CA ASN A 20 -5.19 -9.81 -11.55
C ASN A 20 -6.47 -9.09 -11.97
N ILE A 21 -6.35 -7.83 -12.38
CA ILE A 21 -7.50 -7.01 -12.78
C ILE A 21 -7.72 -7.20 -14.27
N ASN A 22 -8.89 -7.72 -14.63
CA ASN A 22 -9.38 -7.67 -16.00
C ASN A 22 -10.14 -6.36 -16.19
N ASN A 23 -9.43 -5.35 -16.67
CA ASN A 23 -9.94 -4.03 -17.00
C ASN A 23 -9.32 -3.67 -18.35
N ASP A 24 -10.06 -3.04 -19.25
CA ASP A 24 -9.62 -2.64 -20.60
C ASP A 24 -8.51 -1.55 -20.60
N GLY A 25 -7.78 -1.38 -19.49
CA GLY A 25 -6.67 -0.42 -19.32
C GLY A 25 -7.05 0.92 -18.69
N ASP A 26 -8.33 1.14 -18.39
CA ASP A 26 -8.86 2.45 -17.97
C ASP A 26 -8.86 2.67 -16.44
N PHE A 27 -8.64 1.62 -15.65
CA PHE A 27 -8.45 1.77 -14.20
C PHE A 27 -7.03 2.27 -13.87
N LEU A 28 -6.89 3.59 -13.74
CA LEU A 28 -5.61 4.27 -13.47
C LEU A 28 -5.32 4.49 -11.97
N LEU A 29 -6.32 4.30 -11.12
CA LEU A 29 -6.25 4.64 -9.70
C LEU A 29 -5.37 3.64 -8.94
N PRO A 30 -4.60 4.08 -7.93
CA PRO A 30 -3.82 3.16 -7.12
C PRO A 30 -4.74 2.26 -6.28
N ILE A 31 -4.32 1.02 -6.05
CA ILE A 31 -4.96 0.10 -5.10
C ILE A 31 -3.95 -0.24 -4.01
N ILE A 32 -4.35 -0.04 -2.76
CA ILE A 32 -3.53 -0.35 -1.59
C ILE A 32 -4.18 -1.54 -0.87
N THR A 33 -3.40 -2.58 -0.58
CA THR A 33 -3.85 -3.71 0.22
C THR A 33 -2.89 -3.96 1.38
N CYS A 34 -3.41 -3.98 2.60
CA CYS A 34 -2.66 -4.29 3.80
C CYS A 34 -2.91 -5.75 4.25
N GLY A 35 -1.89 -6.40 4.81
CA GLY A 35 -2.00 -7.72 5.42
C GLY A 35 -2.13 -7.66 6.94
N LYS A 36 -2.17 -8.83 7.58
CA LYS A 36 -2.02 -8.96 9.03
C LYS A 36 -0.61 -8.53 9.44
N TYR A 37 -0.49 -7.63 10.41
CA TYR A 37 0.80 -7.26 10.99
C TYR A 37 1.42 -8.44 11.77
N PHE A 38 2.74 -8.43 11.90
CA PHE A 38 3.47 -9.45 12.65
C PHE A 38 4.69 -8.82 13.35
N ASN A 39 5.22 -9.52 14.34
CA ASN A 39 6.43 -9.08 15.04
C ASN A 39 7.66 -9.67 14.34
N GLU A 40 8.64 -8.83 14.05
CA GLU A 40 9.95 -9.22 13.54
C GLU A 40 11.02 -8.55 14.42
N GLU A 41 11.75 -9.37 15.18
CA GLU A 41 12.69 -8.91 16.21
C GLU A 41 12.03 -7.90 17.19
N ASN A 42 12.50 -6.64 17.17
CA ASN A 42 12.01 -5.54 18.00
C ASN A 42 11.07 -4.59 17.22
N LYS A 43 10.53 -5.01 16.08
CA LYS A 43 9.65 -4.20 15.22
C LYS A 43 8.30 -4.89 15.01
N VAL A 44 7.27 -4.07 14.83
CA VAL A 44 5.98 -4.51 14.29
C VAL A 44 5.98 -4.18 12.80
N MET A 45 5.86 -5.21 11.97
CA MET A 45 5.89 -5.10 10.51
C MET A 45 4.46 -5.20 9.96
N LEU A 46 4.13 -4.35 8.99
CA LEU A 46 2.85 -4.37 8.28
C LEU A 46 3.08 -4.69 6.79
N PRO A 47 2.57 -5.81 6.27
CA PRO A 47 2.57 -6.05 4.83
C PRO A 47 1.71 -5.01 4.10
N VAL A 48 2.29 -4.33 3.10
CA VAL A 48 1.58 -3.38 2.24
C VAL A 48 1.90 -3.70 0.78
N SER A 49 0.86 -3.86 -0.04
CA SER A 49 0.98 -3.95 -1.49
C SER A 49 0.40 -2.69 -2.12
N LEU A 50 1.17 -2.08 -3.01
CA LEU A 50 0.77 -0.95 -3.84
C LEU A 50 0.69 -1.44 -5.29
N GLN A 51 -0.50 -1.39 -5.88
CA GLN A 51 -0.71 -1.64 -7.30
C GLN A 51 -1.05 -0.33 -8.01
N VAL A 52 -0.34 -0.02 -9.09
CA VAL A 52 -0.50 1.21 -9.87
C VAL A 52 -0.51 0.92 -11.36
N HIS A 53 -1.08 1.82 -12.15
CA HIS A 53 -1.04 1.75 -13.61
C HIS A 53 0.16 2.53 -14.16
N HIS A 54 0.96 1.89 -15.03
CA HIS A 54 2.24 2.47 -15.46
C HIS A 54 2.10 3.73 -16.33
N SER A 55 0.93 3.95 -16.96
CA SER A 55 0.63 5.18 -17.71
C SER A 55 0.61 6.45 -16.86
N VAL A 56 0.45 6.34 -15.53
CA VAL A 56 0.36 7.49 -14.62
C VAL A 56 1.35 7.43 -13.45
N CYS A 57 1.97 6.28 -13.20
CA CYS A 57 2.98 6.10 -12.16
C CYS A 57 4.11 5.22 -12.67
N ASP A 58 5.35 5.62 -12.42
CA ASP A 58 6.53 4.76 -12.63
C ASP A 58 7.09 4.29 -11.28
N GLY A 59 8.24 3.62 -11.31
CA GLY A 59 8.91 3.13 -10.11
C GLY A 59 9.33 4.23 -9.13
N TYR A 60 9.63 5.44 -9.60
CA TYR A 60 9.97 6.57 -8.73
C TYR A 60 8.75 7.05 -7.93
N HIS A 61 7.59 7.17 -8.58
CA HIS A 61 6.36 7.54 -7.88
C HIS A 61 5.97 6.51 -6.83
N ALA A 62 6.10 5.21 -7.17
CA ALA A 62 5.83 4.13 -6.24
C ALA A 62 6.80 4.12 -5.05
N SER A 63 8.11 4.34 -5.28
CA SER A 63 9.10 4.39 -4.19
C SER A 63 8.86 5.57 -3.26
N ARG A 64 8.56 6.75 -3.82
CA ARG A 64 8.21 7.94 -3.02
C ARG A 64 7.01 7.71 -2.13
N PHE A 65 5.95 7.08 -2.63
CA PHE A 65 4.79 6.74 -1.80
C PHE A 65 5.16 5.84 -0.62
N ILE A 66 5.98 4.79 -0.84
CA ILE A 66 6.37 3.85 0.22
C ILE A 66 7.27 4.52 1.26
N GLU A 67 8.19 5.39 0.83
CA GLU A 67 9.01 6.21 1.73
C GLU A 67 8.15 7.14 2.60
N ASP A 68 7.26 7.90 1.98
CA ASP A 68 6.37 8.84 2.67
C ASP A 68 5.43 8.09 3.64
N LEU A 69 4.91 6.92 3.25
CA LEU A 69 4.10 6.06 4.12
C LEU A 69 4.87 5.62 5.38
N GLN A 70 6.15 5.25 5.21
CA GLN A 70 7.01 4.86 6.32
C GLN A 70 7.30 6.05 7.24
N GLU A 71 7.61 7.23 6.69
CA GLU A 71 7.85 8.44 7.47
C GLU A 71 6.62 8.83 8.28
N LEU A 72 5.44 8.88 7.65
CA LEU A 72 4.16 9.17 8.31
C LEU A 72 3.84 8.13 9.39
N SER A 73 4.18 6.86 9.18
CA SER A 73 4.00 5.82 10.21
C SER A 73 4.89 6.05 11.43
N ASN A 74 6.14 6.51 11.21
CA ASN A 74 7.09 6.81 12.29
C ASN A 74 6.71 8.05 13.09
N SER A 75 6.13 9.06 12.44
CA SER A 75 5.69 10.31 13.08
C SER A 75 4.18 10.34 13.38
N CYS A 76 3.52 9.17 13.46
CA CYS A 76 2.06 9.08 13.57
C CYS A 76 1.47 9.88 14.74
N ASN A 77 2.17 9.96 15.87
CA ASN A 77 1.74 10.71 17.04
C ASN A 77 1.64 12.24 16.79
N GLU A 78 2.30 12.76 15.75
CA GLU A 78 2.29 14.19 15.43
C GLU A 78 1.03 14.60 14.65
N TRP A 79 0.48 13.68 13.84
CA TRP A 79 -0.62 13.97 12.92
C TRP A 79 -1.90 13.18 13.19
N LEU A 80 -1.80 12.02 13.86
CA LEU A 80 -2.93 11.19 14.27
C LEU A 80 -3.34 11.58 15.70
N LYS A 81 -4.24 12.58 15.81
CA LYS A 81 -4.81 13.05 17.07
C LYS A 81 -6.10 12.32 17.42
#